data_AF-A0A6J3CAN3-F1
#
_entry.id   AF-A0A6J3CAN3-F1
#
_cell.length_a   1.000
_cell.length_b   1.000
_cell.length_c   1.000
_cell.angle_alpha   90.00
_cell.angle_beta   90.00
_cell.angle_gamma   90.00
#
_symmetry.space_group_name_H-M   'P 1'
#
loop_
_entity.id
_entity.type
_entity.pdbx_description
1 polymer ?
#
loop_
_entity_poly.entity_id
_entity_poly.type
_entity_poly.pdbx_seq_one_letter_code
_entity_poly.pdbx_strand_id
1 'polypeptide(L)'
;ILTCSWQEKENIQIWDYGSCKLIQNITPDNHQSKLYCGKFVPQTNLIVCGGSDSNILRLIDINMKITECSIRNNPGGIYAFDFGTVRRKPRKVPDTYKKISEIQNIPRVAFVTGKRLQTVDFG
;
A
#
# COMPACT_ATOMS: atom_id res chain seq x y z
N ILE A 1 13.37 -7.48 -5.08
CA ILE A 1 12.02 -8.11 -5.12
C ILE A 1 11.40 -7.99 -3.74
N LEU A 2 10.10 -7.68 -3.65
CA LEU A 2 9.31 -7.77 -2.42
C LEU A 2 8.49 -9.05 -2.45
N THR A 3 8.51 -9.81 -1.37
CA THR A 3 7.63 -10.96 -1.17
C THR A 3 6.74 -10.71 0.04
N CYS A 4 5.44 -10.92 -0.15
CA CYS A 4 4.44 -10.95 0.91
C CYS A 4 3.81 -12.33 0.90
N SER A 5 4.02 -13.10 1.96
CA SER A 5 3.63 -14.51 2.02
C SER A 5 2.55 -14.78 3.06
N TRP A 6 1.82 -15.86 2.83
CA TRP A 6 0.86 -16.42 3.76
C TRP A 6 1.56 -17.22 4.87
N GLN A 7 2.39 -16.56 5.66
CA GLN A 7 3.16 -17.16 6.75
C GLN A 7 3.01 -16.36 8.05
N GLU A 8 3.23 -17.02 9.18
CA GLU A 8 3.09 -16.42 10.52
C GLU A 8 4.33 -15.67 10.99
N LYS A 9 5.48 -15.90 10.35
CA LYS A 9 6.76 -15.26 10.62
C LYS A 9 7.41 -14.93 9.30
N GLU A 10 8.21 -13.85 9.28
CA GLU A 10 8.99 -13.44 8.11
C GLU A 10 8.14 -13.32 6.84
N ASN A 11 6.90 -12.88 7.03
CA ASN A 11 5.88 -12.73 5.99
C ASN A 11 6.22 -11.63 4.96
N ILE A 12 7.06 -10.66 5.32
CA ILE A 12 7.55 -9.59 4.45
C ILE A 12 9.05 -9.73 4.30
N GLN A 13 9.51 -9.96 3.07
CA GLN A 13 10.93 -10.11 2.78
C GLN A 13 11.33 -9.28 1.57
N ILE A 14 12.51 -8.69 1.66
CA ILE A 14 13.13 -7.95 0.56
C ILE A 14 14.34 -8.73 0.08
N TRP A 15 14.39 -8.94 -1.23
CA TRP A 15 15.42 -9.70 -1.92
C TRP A 15 16.13 -8.81 -2.91
N ASP A 16 17.43 -9.05 -3.07
CA ASP A 16 18.17 -8.47 -4.17
C ASP A 16 17.82 -9.23 -5.45
N TYR A 17 17.43 -8.50 -6.50
CA TYR A 17 17.07 -9.13 -7.78
C TYR A 17 18.31 -9.70 -8.48
N GLY A 18 19.45 -8.99 -8.44
CA GLY A 18 20.65 -9.37 -9.16
C GLY A 18 21.33 -10.61 -8.57
N SER A 19 21.54 -10.63 -7.25
CA SER A 19 22.19 -11.74 -6.56
C SER A 19 21.23 -12.82 -6.07
N CYS A 20 19.92 -12.60 -6.16
CA CYS A 20 18.88 -13.48 -5.60
C CYS A 20 19.02 -13.74 -4.09
N LYS A 21 19.78 -12.92 -3.37
CA LYS A 21 19.98 -13.06 -1.92
C LYS A 21 18.90 -12.32 -1.14
N LEU A 22 18.54 -12.87 0.00
CA LEU A 22 17.70 -12.19 0.98
C LEU A 22 18.47 -10.98 1.52
N ILE A 23 17.90 -9.78 1.38
CA ILE A 23 18.45 -8.55 1.96
C ILE A 23 17.98 -8.45 3.40
N GLN A 24 16.68 -8.55 3.64
CA GLN A 24 16.12 -8.43 4.98
C GLN A 24 14.69 -8.97 5.10
N ASN A 25 14.36 -9.41 6.32
CA ASN A 25 13.00 -9.65 6.78
C ASN A 25 12.47 -8.39 7.48
N ILE A 26 11.22 -8.02 7.23
CA ILE A 26 10.56 -6.85 7.83
C ILE A 26 9.47 -7.35 8.78
N THR A 27 9.60 -6.97 10.05
CA THR A 27 8.58 -7.21 11.08
C THR A 27 8.13 -5.85 11.60
N PRO A 28 7.07 -5.26 11.02
CA PRO A 28 6.72 -3.85 11.24
C PRO A 28 5.98 -3.59 12.56
N ASP A 29 5.38 -4.62 13.15
CA ASP A 29 4.70 -4.58 14.44
C ASP A 29 4.64 -5.99 15.05
N ASN A 30 4.18 -6.08 16.30
CA ASN A 30 3.93 -7.35 16.97
C ASN A 30 2.68 -8.07 16.41
N HIS A 31 1.91 -7.42 15.54
CA HIS A 31 0.72 -7.97 14.90
C HIS A 31 1.08 -8.60 13.55
N GLN A 32 1.78 -9.74 13.64
CA GLN A 32 2.04 -10.63 12.52
C GLN A 32 0.70 -10.97 11.84
N SER A 33 0.65 -10.79 10.52
CA SER A 33 -0.51 -11.19 9.73
C SER A 33 -0.12 -11.99 8.51
N LYS A 34 -0.91 -13.00 8.14
CA LYS A 34 -0.72 -13.70 6.86
C LYS A 34 -1.07 -12.76 5.71
N LEU A 35 -0.10 -12.51 4.82
CA LEU A 35 -0.24 -11.51 3.76
C LEU A 35 -0.62 -12.16 2.44
N TYR A 36 -1.54 -11.53 1.71
CA TYR A 36 -1.92 -11.94 0.37
C TYR A 36 -1.19 -11.13 -0.71
N CYS A 37 -0.93 -9.86 -0.42
CA CYS A 37 -0.40 -8.93 -1.42
C CYS A 37 0.51 -7.87 -0.79
N GLY A 38 1.45 -7.37 -1.58
CA GLY A 38 2.25 -6.21 -1.22
C GLY A 38 2.95 -5.60 -2.43
N LYS A 39 3.23 -4.31 -2.35
CA LYS A 39 3.88 -3.52 -3.40
C LYS A 39 4.73 -2.40 -2.80
N PHE A 40 5.82 -2.08 -3.47
CA PHE A 40 6.55 -0.84 -3.23
C PHE A 40 5.71 0.35 -3.68
N VAL A 41 5.73 1.42 -2.88
CA VAL A 41 5.21 2.72 -3.29
C VAL A 41 6.28 3.41 -4.14
N PRO A 42 6.00 3.77 -5.41
CA PRO A 42 6.99 4.37 -6.30
C PRO A 42 7.65 5.61 -5.70
N GLN A 43 8.97 5.74 -5.88
CA GLN A 43 9.77 6.91 -5.46
C GLN A 43 9.77 7.18 -3.95
N THR A 44 9.43 6.19 -3.11
CA THR A 44 9.47 6.30 -1.65
C THR A 44 10.11 5.07 -1.02
N ASN A 45 10.38 5.13 0.29
CA ASN A 45 10.83 3.98 1.08
C ASN A 45 9.67 3.22 1.74
N LEU A 46 8.46 3.38 1.21
CA LEU A 46 7.25 2.81 1.77
C LEU A 46 6.82 1.56 0.99
N ILE A 47 6.26 0.61 1.71
CA ILE A 47 5.55 -0.55 1.14
C ILE A 47 4.13 -0.57 1.67
N VAL A 48 3.23 -1.11 0.87
CA VAL A 48 1.89 -1.45 1.35
C VAL A 48 1.70 -2.95 1.31
N CYS A 49 1.05 -3.48 2.33
CA CYS A 49 0.76 -4.90 2.46
C CYS A 49 -0.72 -5.09 2.84
N GLY A 50 -1.36 -6.09 2.23
CA GLY A 50 -2.71 -6.53 2.55
C GLY A 50 -2.70 -7.91 3.20
N GLY A 51 -3.41 -8.07 4.31
CA GLY A 51 -3.44 -9.31 5.09
C GLY A 51 -4.84 -9.79 5.48
N SER A 52 -4.88 -10.97 6.10
CA SER A 52 -6.11 -11.58 6.61
C SER A 52 -6.42 -11.22 8.05
N ASP A 53 -5.41 -10.94 8.87
CA ASP A 53 -5.63 -10.72 10.30
C ASP A 53 -6.09 -9.29 10.53
N SER A 54 -7.23 -9.16 11.20
CA SER A 54 -8.02 -7.93 11.27
C SER A 54 -8.34 -7.32 9.89
N ASN A 55 -8.26 -8.11 8.81
CA ASN A 55 -8.51 -7.67 7.44
C ASN A 55 -7.76 -6.37 7.09
N ILE A 56 -6.46 -6.32 7.40
CA ILE A 56 -5.68 -5.08 7.44
C ILE A 56 -5.01 -4.73 6.09
N LEU A 57 -5.09 -3.45 5.71
CA LEU A 57 -4.17 -2.81 4.77
C LEU A 57 -3.18 -1.98 5.59
N ARG A 58 -1.88 -2.15 5.40
CA ARG A 58 -0.87 -1.41 6.16
C ARG A 58 0.16 -0.77 5.26
N LEU A 59 0.61 0.42 5.63
CA LEU A 59 1.73 1.14 5.05
C LEU A 59 2.91 1.01 6.01
N ILE A 60 4.06 0.58 5.51
CA ILE A 60 5.24 0.29 6.31
C ILE A 60 6.41 1.08 5.74
N ASP A 61 7.17 1.73 6.61
CA ASP A 61 8.46 2.31 6.25
C ASP A 61 9.55 1.22 6.30
N ILE A 62 10.24 1.01 5.18
CA ILE A 62 11.28 -0.03 5.05
C ILE A 62 12.51 0.28 5.93
N ASN A 63 12.87 1.55 6.07
CA ASN A 63 14.07 1.97 6.78
C ASN A 63 13.85 1.88 8.30
N MET A 64 12.72 2.41 8.76
CA MET A 64 12.36 2.40 10.18
C MET A 64 11.80 1.04 10.62
N LYS A 65 11.31 0.22 9.68
CA LYS A 65 10.66 -1.07 9.93
C LYS A 65 9.47 -0.93 10.88
N ILE A 66 8.67 0.12 10.69
CA ILE A 66 7.46 0.38 11.46
C ILE A 66 6.26 0.53 10.55
N THR A 67 5.08 0.23 11.08
CA THR A 67 3.81 0.54 10.40
C THR A 67 3.48 2.01 10.61
N GLU A 68 3.49 2.80 9.52
CA GLU A 68 3.14 4.23 9.52
C GLU A 68 1.63 4.44 9.64
N CYS A 69 0.87 3.71 8.83
CA CYS A 69 -0.60 3.78 8.88
C CYS A 69 -1.23 2.44 8.54
N SER A 70 -2.48 2.25 8.98
CA SER A 70 -3.22 1.05 8.64
C SER A 70 -4.73 1.27 8.57
N ILE A 71 -5.37 0.58 7.64
CA ILE A 71 -6.83 0.44 7.53
C ILE A 71 -7.17 -0.94 8.06
N ARG A 72 -7.89 -1.01 9.17
CA ARG A 72 -8.24 -2.25 9.87
C ARG A 72 -9.75 -2.50 9.81
N ASN A 73 -10.14 -3.73 10.14
CA ASN A 73 -11.54 -4.16 10.25
C ASN A 73 -12.31 -4.03 8.93
N ASN A 74 -11.64 -4.27 7.80
CA ASN A 74 -12.33 -4.35 6.52
C ASN A 74 -13.27 -5.58 6.49
N PRO A 75 -14.30 -5.59 5.60
CA PRO A 75 -15.28 -6.68 5.54
C PRO A 75 -14.71 -8.08 5.27
N GLY A 76 -13.48 -8.18 4.75
CA GLY A 76 -12.76 -9.43 4.54
C GLY A 76 -11.28 -9.20 4.23
N GLY A 77 -10.51 -10.28 4.10
CA GLY A 77 -9.08 -10.20 3.81
C GLY A 77 -8.79 -9.42 2.53
N ILE A 78 -7.63 -8.78 2.48
CA ILE A 78 -7.25 -7.92 1.36
C ILE A 78 -6.42 -8.72 0.36
N TYR A 79 -7.03 -9.10 -0.75
CA TYR A 79 -6.41 -10.00 -1.72
C TYR A 79 -5.52 -9.29 -2.73
N ALA A 80 -5.87 -8.07 -3.09
CA ALA A 80 -5.15 -7.27 -4.06
C ALA A 80 -5.39 -5.79 -3.82
N PHE A 81 -4.40 -4.97 -4.17
CA PHE A 81 -4.55 -3.53 -4.23
C PHE A 81 -3.70 -2.94 -5.36
N ASP A 82 -4.04 -1.73 -5.76
CA ASP A 82 -3.22 -0.94 -6.67
C ASP A 82 -3.30 0.55 -6.37
N PHE A 83 -2.25 1.28 -6.77
CA PHE A 83 -2.18 2.73 -6.70
C PHE A 83 -2.36 3.32 -8.08
N GLY A 84 -3.23 4.32 -8.19
CA GLY A 84 -3.43 5.07 -9.41
C GLY A 84 -3.30 6.55 -9.17
N THR A 85 -2.78 7.27 -10.16
CA THR A 85 -3.01 8.71 -10.23
C THR A 85 -4.45 8.94 -10.70
N VAL A 86 -5.20 9.78 -9.99
CA VAL A 86 -6.49 10.22 -10.51
C VAL A 86 -6.20 11.19 -11.66
N ARG A 87 -6.17 10.67 -12.89
CA ARG A 87 -6.15 11.51 -14.10
C ARG A 87 -7.50 12.23 -14.20
N ARG A 88 -7.65 13.34 -13.50
CA ARG A 88 -8.76 14.25 -13.77
C ARG A 88 -8.53 14.81 -15.17
N LYS A 89 -9.47 14.59 -16.10
CA LYS A 89 -9.48 15.34 -17.36
C LYS A 89 -9.42 16.83 -16.98
N PRO A 90 -8.51 17.63 -17.52
CA PRO A 90 -8.52 19.06 -17.24
C PRO A 90 -9.88 19.61 -17.71
N ARG A 91 -10.76 19.92 -16.76
CA ARG A 91 -11.92 20.77 -17.06
C ARG A 91 -11.35 22.11 -17.50
N LYS A 92 -11.91 22.72 -18.54
CA LYS A 92 -11.60 24.12 -18.88
C LYS A 92 -12.11 24.97 -17.72
N VAL A 93 -11.25 25.24 -16.74
CA VAL A 93 -11.57 26.10 -15.61
C VAL A 93 -11.13 27.53 -15.97
N PRO A 94 -11.96 28.56 -15.77
CA PRO A 94 -11.56 29.96 -15.97
C PRO A 94 -10.29 30.30 -15.18
N ASP A 95 -9.45 31.19 -15.74
CA ASP A 95 -8.12 31.52 -15.21
C ASP A 95 -8.09 31.90 -13.72
N THR A 96 -9.20 32.42 -13.21
CA THR A 96 -9.42 32.81 -11.80
C THR A 96 -9.28 31.65 -10.82
N TYR A 97 -9.55 30.40 -11.23
CA TYR A 97 -9.55 29.22 -10.35
C TYR A 97 -8.30 28.35 -10.49
N LYS A 98 -7.36 28.69 -11.38
CA LYS A 98 -6.13 27.92 -11.62
C LYS A 98 -5.26 27.78 -10.34
N LYS A 99 -5.33 28.76 -9.43
CA LYS A 99 -4.61 28.74 -8.14
C LYS A 99 -5.16 27.72 -7.12
N ILE A 100 -6.42 27.29 -7.24
CA ILE A 100 -7.04 26.34 -6.29
C ILE A 100 -6.84 24.88 -6.79
N SER A 101 -6.60 24.69 -8.09
CA SER A 101 -6.39 23.37 -8.70
C SER A 101 -4.99 22.79 -8.54
N GLU A 102 -4.11 23.41 -7.75
CA GLU A 102 -2.79 22.89 -7.41
C GLU A 102 -2.81 21.78 -6.33
N ILE A 103 -3.98 21.23 -5.99
CA ILE A 103 -4.05 19.95 -5.28
C ILE A 103 -3.51 18.88 -6.24
N GLN A 104 -2.19 18.74 -6.20
CA GLN A 104 -1.39 17.82 -6.98
C GLN A 104 -1.98 16.42 -6.82
N ASN A 105 -2.07 15.71 -7.94
CA ASN A 105 -2.60 14.36 -8.10
C ASN A 105 -2.58 13.51 -6.81
N ILE A 106 -3.69 13.53 -6.07
CA ILE A 106 -3.87 12.70 -4.90
C ILE A 106 -3.72 11.23 -5.32
N PRO A 107 -2.80 10.46 -4.73
CA PRO A 107 -2.70 9.04 -5.00
C PRO A 107 -3.95 8.35 -4.49
N ARG A 108 -4.61 7.59 -5.38
CA ARG A 108 -5.78 6.80 -5.03
C ARG A 108 -5.36 5.35 -4.88
N VAL A 109 -5.68 4.75 -3.76
CA VAL A 109 -5.57 3.31 -3.55
C VAL A 109 -6.90 2.69 -3.88
N ALA A 110 -6.90 1.64 -4.70
CA ALA A 110 -8.03 0.73 -4.82
C ALA A 110 -7.61 -0.63 -4.25
N PHE A 111 -8.46 -1.27 -3.46
CA PHE A 111 -8.19 -2.59 -2.92
C PHE A 111 -9.44 -3.46 -2.86
N VAL A 112 -9.25 -4.77 -3.00
CA VAL A 112 -10.31 -5.77 -2.94
C VAL A 112 -10.31 -6.41 -1.56
N THR A 113 -11.44 -6.29 -0.86
CA THR A 113 -11.66 -6.85 0.48
C THR A 113 -12.88 -7.76 0.46
N GLY A 114 -12.68 -9.05 0.73
CA GLY A 114 -13.75 -10.04 0.65
C GLY A 114 -14.42 -10.04 -0.74
N LYS A 115 -15.70 -9.65 -0.80
CA LYS A 115 -16.50 -9.54 -2.04
C LYS A 115 -16.68 -8.10 -2.53
N ARG A 116 -15.89 -7.15 -2.02
CA ARG A 116 -16.07 -5.70 -2.28
C ARG A 116 -14.78 -5.07 -2.81
N LEU A 117 -14.94 -4.08 -3.68
CA LEU A 117 -13.88 -3.17 -4.10
C LEU A 117 -14.03 -1.87 -3.31
N GLN A 118 -12.94 -1.40 -2.70
CA GLN A 118 -12.89 -0.14 -1.97
C GLN A 118 -11.83 0.79 -2.57
N THR A 119 -12.05 2.09 -2.46
CA THR A 119 -11.09 3.10 -2.90
C THR A 119 -10.87 4.13 -1.80
N VAL A 120 -9.62 4.52 -1.58
CA VAL A 120 -9.23 5.55 -0.63
C VAL A 120 -8.39 6.58 -1.37
N ASP A 121 -8.79 7.84 -1.24
CA ASP A 121 -8.03 8.99 -1.74
C ASP A 121 -7.21 9.55 -0.57
N PHE A 122 -5.89 9.72 -0.75
CA PHE A 122 -5.02 10.36 0.24
C PHE A 122 -5.01 11.89 0.02
N GLY A 123 -6.02 12.58 0.55
CA GLY A 123 -6.17 14.05 0.47
C GLY A 123 -5.37 14.81 1.50
#